data_AF-A0A2S8PRU5-F1
#
_entry.id   AF-A0A2S8PRU5-F1
#
_cell.length_a   1.000
_cell.length_b   1.000
_cell.length_c   1.000
_cell.angle_alpha   90.00
_cell.angle_beta   90.00
_cell.angle_gamma   90.00
#
_symmetry.space_group_name_H-M   'P 1'
#
loop_
_entity.id
_entity.type
_entity.pdbx_description
1 polymer ?
#
loop_
_entity_poly.entity_id
_entity_poly.type
_entity_poly.pdbx_seq_one_letter_code
_entity_poly.pdbx_strand_id
1 'polypeptide(L)'
;MNCCEKCFTSQELKGIIKSLNKIDNCSFCGSNQVYVYDLLNDSGIDELFNGILSIFKPASELLPYGYSRYQLVSIKDEFEKRWNIFNGFDNHKIHRFLVQLLSSKFSDKIPLLDNQVGVLEWMNDKYLNENSVLKGKTWGEFVDYIKHENRFHTNHVNYDVLKDYLLNITITLDVDTFFRARISNSEELTPDKMGAPPKERATAGRANSEGISHLYLASDTATAVSEIRPSKSDSIYVGKFPLTTSIKVIDFRLLKNLDVFIFPDPVRYAINLETFNKMNNAISKPVRSGDSKLDYLPTQFIVDFIKSLNEIDGAGYEGIIFESTLSTSGYNLMLFNPTIVNCVRIEKTQSRITQL
;
A
#
# COMPACT_ATOMS: atom_id res chain seq x y z
N MET A 1 15.13 -18.81 -23.20
CA MET A 1 14.73 -19.30 -21.85
C MET A 1 13.58 -18.42 -21.42
N ASN A 2 12.44 -19.01 -21.05
CA ASN A 2 11.19 -18.26 -21.03
C ASN A 2 10.76 -17.91 -19.60
N CYS A 3 10.49 -16.64 -19.34
CA CYS A 3 9.65 -16.23 -18.21
C CYS A 3 8.19 -16.07 -18.69
N CYS A 4 7.25 -15.84 -17.79
CA CYS A 4 5.84 -15.64 -18.14
C CYS A 4 5.17 -14.54 -17.30
N GLU A 5 3.97 -14.15 -17.68
CA GLU A 5 3.17 -13.12 -16.99
C GLU A 5 2.92 -13.46 -15.50
N LYS A 6 2.86 -14.75 -15.15
CA LYS A 6 2.66 -15.19 -13.76
C LYS A 6 3.90 -15.04 -12.86
N CYS A 7 5.08 -14.80 -13.45
CA CYS A 7 6.33 -14.59 -12.70
C CYS A 7 6.42 -13.21 -12.06
N PHE A 8 5.56 -12.27 -12.45
CA PHE A 8 5.64 -10.87 -12.02
C PHE A 8 4.39 -10.47 -11.23
N THR A 9 4.55 -9.46 -10.41
CA THR A 9 3.45 -8.74 -9.74
C THR A 9 3.02 -7.54 -10.57
N SER A 10 4.00 -6.81 -11.15
CA SER A 10 3.87 -5.68 -12.07
C SER A 10 2.87 -5.94 -13.19
N GLN A 11 1.93 -5.02 -13.38
CA GLN A 11 0.97 -5.09 -14.48
C GLN A 11 1.59 -4.66 -15.80
N GLU A 12 2.57 -3.75 -15.77
CA GLU A 12 3.32 -3.32 -16.94
C GLU A 12 4.07 -4.49 -17.58
N LEU A 13 4.86 -5.22 -16.78
CA LEU A 13 5.57 -6.41 -17.26
C LEU A 13 4.60 -7.48 -17.78
N LYS A 14 3.48 -7.71 -17.08
CA LYS A 14 2.44 -8.62 -17.57
C LYS A 14 1.86 -8.18 -18.91
N GLY A 15 1.63 -6.88 -19.08
CA GLY A 15 1.12 -6.28 -20.31
C GLY A 15 2.06 -6.52 -21.49
N ILE A 16 3.36 -6.25 -21.31
CA ILE A 16 4.40 -6.49 -22.31
C ILE A 16 4.46 -7.96 -22.71
N ILE A 17 4.46 -8.88 -21.74
CA ILE A 17 4.52 -10.32 -22.03
C ILE A 17 3.29 -10.79 -22.81
N LYS A 18 2.09 -10.33 -22.41
CA LYS A 18 0.84 -10.70 -23.08
C LYS A 18 0.75 -10.13 -24.49
N SER A 19 1.27 -8.93 -24.74
CA SER A 19 1.19 -8.27 -26.05
C SER A 19 2.00 -8.97 -27.13
N LEU A 20 3.03 -9.75 -26.75
CA LEU A 20 3.78 -10.61 -27.68
C LEU A 20 2.94 -11.75 -28.25
N ASN A 21 1.83 -12.12 -27.60
CA ASN A 21 0.92 -13.19 -27.99
C ASN A 21 1.63 -14.55 -28.24
N LYS A 22 2.70 -14.82 -27.48
CA LYS A 22 3.45 -16.09 -27.53
C LYS A 22 3.04 -16.97 -26.36
N ILE A 23 2.60 -18.20 -26.63
CA ILE A 23 2.20 -19.16 -25.59
C ILE A 23 3.20 -20.32 -25.56
N ASP A 24 3.76 -20.59 -24.37
CA ASP A 24 4.68 -21.70 -24.13
C ASP A 24 4.71 -22.04 -22.62
N ASN A 25 5.67 -22.87 -22.22
CA ASN A 25 5.91 -23.25 -20.83
C ASN A 25 7.00 -22.36 -20.21
N CYS A 26 6.76 -21.93 -18.97
CA CYS A 26 7.67 -21.04 -18.24
C CYS A 26 8.81 -21.82 -17.57
N SER A 27 10.06 -21.40 -17.82
CA SER A 27 11.26 -21.99 -17.25
C SER A 27 11.53 -21.60 -15.78
N PHE A 28 10.79 -20.63 -15.22
CA PHE A 28 11.03 -20.11 -13.86
C PHE A 28 9.98 -20.52 -12.83
N CYS A 29 8.69 -20.40 -13.17
CA CYS A 29 7.60 -20.78 -12.27
C CYS A 29 6.99 -22.15 -12.61
N GLY A 30 7.38 -22.77 -13.73
CA GLY A 30 6.87 -24.08 -14.16
C GLY A 30 5.42 -24.07 -14.66
N SER A 31 4.80 -22.90 -14.83
CA SER A 31 3.47 -22.80 -15.44
C SER A 31 3.51 -23.22 -16.91
N ASN A 32 2.48 -23.95 -17.34
CA ASN A 32 2.33 -24.44 -18.71
C ASN A 32 1.25 -23.64 -19.44
N GLN A 33 1.39 -23.52 -20.77
CA GLN A 33 0.41 -22.85 -21.64
C GLN A 33 0.06 -21.43 -21.15
N VAL A 34 1.10 -20.63 -20.95
CA VAL A 34 1.00 -19.24 -20.47
C VAL A 34 1.66 -18.29 -21.46
N TYR A 35 1.38 -16.99 -21.35
CA TYR A 35 2.06 -16.00 -22.17
C TYR A 35 3.52 -15.90 -21.76
N VAL A 36 4.44 -16.06 -22.70
CA VAL A 36 5.87 -16.11 -22.41
C VAL A 36 6.65 -14.97 -23.04
N TYR A 37 7.78 -14.68 -22.41
CA TYR A 37 8.80 -13.78 -22.91
C TYR A 37 10.14 -14.51 -22.93
N ASP A 38 10.76 -14.56 -24.11
CA ASP A 38 12.07 -15.16 -24.28
C ASP A 38 13.16 -14.16 -23.92
N LEU A 39 13.84 -14.40 -22.80
CA LEU A 39 14.84 -13.50 -22.23
C LEU A 39 16.03 -13.18 -23.15
N LEU A 40 16.23 -13.97 -24.23
CA LEU A 40 17.31 -13.74 -25.19
C LEU A 40 16.87 -13.02 -26.45
N ASN A 41 15.62 -13.24 -26.87
CA ASN A 41 15.17 -12.87 -28.21
C ASN A 41 14.13 -11.73 -28.19
N ASP A 42 13.40 -11.57 -27.09
CA ASP A 42 12.44 -10.49 -26.92
C ASP A 42 13.10 -9.26 -26.29
N SER A 43 12.61 -8.08 -26.66
CA SER A 43 13.10 -6.77 -26.18
C SER A 43 12.00 -5.98 -25.48
N GLY A 44 12.40 -5.12 -24.55
CA GLY A 44 11.56 -4.18 -23.81
C GLY A 44 11.71 -4.36 -22.30
N ILE A 45 11.61 -5.60 -21.80
CA ILE A 45 11.79 -5.87 -20.35
C ILE A 45 13.24 -5.63 -19.92
N ASP A 46 14.21 -5.93 -20.79
CA ASP A 46 15.63 -5.64 -20.58
C ASP A 46 15.89 -4.14 -20.37
N GLU A 47 15.26 -3.29 -21.18
CA GLU A 47 15.38 -1.83 -21.06
C GLU A 47 14.78 -1.29 -19.75
N LEU A 48 13.63 -1.82 -19.35
CA LEU A 48 12.98 -1.48 -18.08
C LEU A 48 13.85 -1.84 -16.87
N PHE A 49 14.40 -3.07 -16.83
CA PHE A 49 15.32 -3.47 -15.76
C PHE A 49 16.63 -2.67 -15.80
N ASN A 50 17.16 -2.35 -16.99
CA ASN A 50 18.31 -1.47 -17.11
C ASN A 50 18.05 -0.06 -16.52
N GLY A 51 16.87 0.51 -16.78
CA GLY A 51 16.46 1.81 -16.22
C GLY A 51 16.49 1.80 -14.69
N ILE A 52 15.92 0.77 -14.08
CA ILE A 52 15.95 0.60 -12.61
C ILE A 52 17.38 0.37 -12.11
N LEU A 53 18.12 -0.56 -12.70
CA LEU A 53 19.45 -0.91 -12.22
C LEU A 53 20.44 0.25 -12.33
N SER A 54 20.16 1.23 -13.19
CA SER A 54 21.01 2.41 -13.39
C SER A 54 21.03 3.38 -12.21
N ILE A 55 20.08 3.29 -11.27
CA ILE A 55 20.13 4.10 -10.04
C ILE A 55 21.16 3.59 -9.03
N PHE A 56 21.55 2.31 -9.15
CA PHE A 56 22.46 1.67 -8.21
C PHE A 56 23.91 1.91 -8.59
N LYS A 57 24.75 2.12 -7.58
CA LYS A 57 26.20 2.24 -7.71
C LYS A 57 26.91 1.17 -6.88
N PRO A 58 27.99 0.56 -7.39
CA PRO A 58 28.82 -0.36 -6.62
C PRO A 58 29.33 0.26 -5.32
N ALA A 59 29.43 -0.54 -4.26
CA ALA A 59 30.04 -0.11 -3.00
C ALA A 59 31.46 0.45 -3.18
N SER A 60 32.23 -0.07 -4.12
CA SER A 60 33.57 0.43 -4.44
C SER A 60 33.58 1.88 -4.94
N GLU A 61 32.50 2.33 -5.56
CA GLU A 61 32.35 3.73 -6.01
C GLU A 61 31.81 4.62 -4.90
N LEU A 62 30.94 4.10 -4.02
CA LEU A 62 30.27 4.88 -2.99
C LEU A 62 31.13 5.09 -1.73
N LEU A 63 31.79 4.03 -1.25
CA LEU A 63 32.54 4.04 0.02
C LEU A 63 33.67 5.09 0.09
N PRO A 64 34.44 5.37 -0.99
CA PRO A 64 35.46 6.41 -0.97
C PRO A 64 34.93 7.82 -0.66
N TYR A 65 33.63 8.07 -0.89
CA TYR A 65 32.99 9.35 -0.62
C TYR A 65 32.21 9.38 0.71
N GLY A 66 32.53 8.46 1.64
CA GLY A 66 31.94 8.44 2.98
C GLY A 66 30.55 7.80 3.06
N TYR A 67 30.14 7.05 2.03
CA TYR A 67 28.86 6.33 2.05
C TYR A 67 28.84 5.28 3.18
N SER A 68 27.71 5.18 3.87
CA SER A 68 27.52 4.30 5.01
C SER A 68 27.40 2.85 4.56
N ARG A 69 28.20 1.96 5.16
CA ARG A 69 28.11 0.51 4.92
C ARG A 69 26.76 -0.07 5.31
N TYR A 70 26.03 0.58 6.23
CA TYR A 70 24.70 0.15 6.67
C TYR A 70 23.60 0.47 5.65
N GLN A 71 23.88 1.33 4.66
CA GLN A 71 22.97 1.67 3.57
C GLN A 71 23.22 0.85 2.30
N LEU A 72 24.26 0.01 2.30
CA LEU A 72 24.52 -0.90 1.19
C LEU A 72 23.57 -2.08 1.23
N VAL A 73 23.17 -2.54 0.05
CA VAL A 73 22.19 -3.60 -0.16
C VAL A 73 22.66 -4.57 -1.23
N SER A 74 21.97 -5.71 -1.33
CA SER A 74 22.05 -6.61 -2.49
C SER A 74 20.80 -6.44 -3.35
N ILE A 75 20.95 -6.29 -4.67
CA ILE A 75 19.81 -6.12 -5.59
C ILE A 75 18.82 -7.28 -5.50
N LYS A 76 19.32 -8.52 -5.42
CA LYS A 76 18.46 -9.71 -5.30
C LYS A 76 17.60 -9.66 -4.04
N ASP A 77 18.19 -9.28 -2.90
CA ASP A 77 17.46 -9.17 -1.62
C ASP A 77 16.44 -8.03 -1.66
N GLU A 78 16.79 -6.87 -2.24
CA GLU A 78 15.85 -5.75 -2.39
C GLU A 78 14.66 -6.11 -3.30
N PHE A 79 14.94 -6.78 -4.43
CA PHE A 79 13.91 -7.19 -5.37
C PHE A 79 13.02 -8.30 -4.83
N GLU A 80 13.57 -9.21 -4.02
CA GLU A 80 12.82 -10.26 -3.33
C GLU A 80 11.93 -9.70 -2.21
N LYS A 81 12.49 -8.83 -1.34
CA LYS A 81 11.87 -8.52 -0.05
C LYS A 81 11.14 -7.19 0.00
N ARG A 82 11.49 -6.23 -0.84
CA ARG A 82 11.05 -4.84 -0.71
C ARG A 82 10.34 -4.29 -1.94
N TRP A 83 10.86 -4.55 -3.14
CA TRP A 83 10.36 -3.93 -4.36
C TRP A 83 9.15 -4.65 -4.97
N ASN A 84 8.83 -5.85 -4.47
CA ASN A 84 7.65 -6.62 -4.87
C ASN A 84 7.52 -6.72 -6.40
N ILE A 85 8.59 -7.11 -7.12
CA ILE A 85 8.62 -7.22 -8.60
C ILE A 85 8.19 -8.61 -9.07
N PHE A 86 8.65 -9.64 -8.38
CA PHE A 86 8.49 -11.03 -8.77
C PHE A 86 7.48 -11.75 -7.87
N ASN A 87 6.71 -12.64 -8.47
CA ASN A 87 5.79 -13.51 -7.75
C ASN A 87 6.48 -14.84 -7.42
N GLY A 88 6.96 -14.97 -6.18
CA GLY A 88 7.54 -16.22 -5.65
C GLY A 88 8.93 -16.58 -6.19
N PHE A 89 9.71 -15.58 -6.64
CA PHE A 89 11.13 -15.81 -6.94
C PHE A 89 11.95 -15.62 -5.68
N ASP A 90 12.86 -16.56 -5.43
CA ASP A 90 13.92 -16.39 -4.45
C ASP A 90 15.12 -15.65 -5.06
N ASN A 91 16.07 -15.28 -4.20
CA ASN A 91 17.34 -14.66 -4.60
C ASN A 91 18.07 -15.36 -5.76
N HIS A 92 18.05 -16.70 -5.83
CA HIS A 92 18.71 -17.45 -6.90
C HIS A 92 17.98 -17.33 -8.24
N LYS A 93 16.64 -17.41 -8.23
CA LYS A 93 15.81 -17.22 -9.43
C LYS A 93 15.91 -15.80 -9.96
N ILE A 94 15.91 -14.81 -9.07
CA ILE A 94 16.08 -13.39 -9.45
C ILE A 94 17.44 -13.18 -10.12
N HIS A 95 18.52 -13.68 -9.51
CA HIS A 95 19.86 -13.56 -10.10
C HIS A 95 19.94 -14.22 -11.48
N ARG A 96 19.47 -15.48 -11.59
CA ARG A 96 19.44 -16.20 -12.87
C ARG A 96 18.62 -15.48 -13.93
N PHE A 97 17.46 -14.93 -13.55
CA PHE A 97 16.60 -14.16 -14.43
C PHE A 97 17.32 -12.93 -14.97
N LEU A 98 17.89 -12.11 -14.08
CA LEU A 98 18.54 -10.86 -14.44
C LEU A 98 19.81 -11.08 -15.26
N VAL A 99 20.66 -12.05 -14.90
CA VAL A 99 21.86 -12.38 -15.69
C VAL A 99 21.47 -12.77 -17.11
N GLN A 100 20.46 -13.62 -17.26
CA GLN A 100 20.01 -14.06 -18.58
C GLN A 100 19.45 -12.88 -19.40
N LEU A 101 18.56 -12.09 -18.80
CA LEU A 101 17.90 -10.94 -19.43
C LEU A 101 18.91 -9.88 -19.90
N LEU A 102 19.93 -9.60 -19.07
CA LEU A 102 20.86 -8.49 -19.30
C LEU A 102 22.08 -8.89 -20.13
N SER A 103 22.36 -10.19 -20.28
CA SER A 103 23.58 -10.71 -20.90
C SER A 103 23.87 -10.20 -22.31
N SER A 104 22.84 -9.90 -23.10
CA SER A 104 22.99 -9.51 -24.51
C SER A 104 23.24 -8.01 -24.71
N LYS A 105 22.55 -7.14 -23.97
CA LYS A 105 22.57 -5.68 -24.17
C LYS A 105 23.12 -4.86 -23.01
N PHE A 106 23.03 -5.38 -21.79
CA PHE A 106 23.29 -4.65 -20.55
C PHE A 106 24.19 -5.45 -19.61
N SER A 107 25.19 -6.13 -20.20
CA SER A 107 26.12 -6.99 -19.45
C SER A 107 26.94 -6.21 -18.42
N ASP A 108 27.08 -4.90 -18.59
CA ASP A 108 27.70 -3.96 -17.63
C ASP A 108 26.93 -3.88 -16.30
N LYS A 109 25.66 -4.26 -16.26
CA LYS A 109 24.84 -4.30 -15.05
C LYS A 109 25.01 -5.56 -14.23
N ILE A 110 25.50 -6.66 -14.83
CA ILE A 110 25.66 -7.95 -14.13
C ILE A 110 26.52 -7.84 -12.86
N PRO A 111 27.65 -7.11 -12.85
CA PRO A 111 28.43 -6.91 -11.62
C PRO A 111 27.64 -6.32 -10.45
N LEU A 112 26.58 -5.54 -10.71
CA LEU A 112 25.72 -4.99 -9.66
C LEU A 112 24.98 -6.10 -8.89
N LEU A 113 24.67 -7.22 -9.55
CA LEU A 113 23.91 -8.35 -8.97
C LEU A 113 24.74 -9.16 -7.97
N ASP A 114 26.06 -9.16 -8.15
CA ASP A 114 27.01 -9.95 -7.36
C ASP A 114 27.67 -9.14 -6.25
N ASN A 115 27.61 -7.81 -6.33
CA ASN A 115 28.24 -6.90 -5.37
C ASN A 115 27.21 -6.20 -4.48
N GLN A 116 27.71 -5.67 -3.35
CA GLN A 116 26.93 -4.71 -2.57
C GLN A 116 26.84 -3.40 -3.35
N VAL A 117 25.65 -2.81 -3.36
CA VAL A 117 25.34 -1.56 -4.07
C VAL A 117 24.61 -0.60 -3.15
N GLY A 118 24.52 0.66 -3.55
CA GLY A 118 23.65 1.65 -2.90
C GLY A 118 23.10 2.63 -3.92
N VAL A 119 22.12 3.43 -3.49
CA VAL A 119 21.64 4.58 -4.24
C VAL A 119 22.26 5.83 -3.63
N LEU A 120 22.87 6.69 -4.44
CA LEU A 120 23.60 7.87 -3.95
C LEU A 120 22.67 8.78 -3.13
N GLU A 121 21.43 8.94 -3.60
CA GLU A 121 20.42 9.81 -3.05
C GLU A 121 19.91 9.37 -1.67
N TRP A 122 20.12 8.10 -1.25
CA TRP A 122 19.82 7.67 0.12
C TRP A 122 20.63 8.40 1.20
N MET A 123 21.73 9.05 0.82
CA MET A 123 22.58 9.82 1.74
C MET A 123 22.73 11.29 1.35
N ASN A 124 21.91 11.76 0.41
CA ASN A 124 21.92 13.16 -0.01
C ASN A 124 20.81 13.93 0.67
N ASP A 125 21.13 14.58 1.80
CA ASP A 125 20.15 15.32 2.62
C ASP A 125 19.37 16.36 1.82
N LYS A 126 20.03 17.09 0.91
CA LYS A 126 19.35 18.10 0.08
C LYS A 126 18.32 17.42 -0.83
N TYR A 127 18.74 16.38 -1.53
CA TYR A 127 17.85 15.65 -2.44
C TYR A 127 16.69 15.00 -1.68
N LEU A 128 16.95 14.38 -0.53
CA LEU A 128 15.92 13.77 0.31
C LEU A 128 14.93 14.82 0.84
N ASN A 129 15.41 15.98 1.27
CA ASN A 129 14.55 17.07 1.72
C ASN A 129 13.60 17.56 0.61
N GLU A 130 14.07 17.61 -0.63
CA GLU A 130 13.30 18.08 -1.79
C GLU A 130 12.37 17.00 -2.38
N ASN A 131 12.77 15.72 -2.34
CA ASN A 131 12.13 14.67 -3.14
C ASN A 131 11.49 13.51 -2.35
N SER A 132 11.75 13.41 -1.04
CA SER A 132 11.09 12.40 -0.19
C SER A 132 9.89 12.98 0.56
N VAL A 133 8.89 12.12 0.80
CA VAL A 133 7.66 12.46 1.55
C VAL A 133 7.99 12.96 2.96
N LEU A 134 9.02 12.42 3.60
CA LEU A 134 9.40 12.74 4.97
C LEU A 134 10.67 13.61 5.08
N LYS A 135 11.07 14.27 4.00
CA LYS A 135 12.23 15.18 3.95
C LYS A 135 13.53 14.57 4.54
N GLY A 136 13.80 13.31 4.23
CA GLY A 136 14.97 12.55 4.71
C GLY A 136 14.81 11.94 6.09
N LYS A 137 13.67 12.15 6.77
CA LYS A 137 13.35 11.45 8.02
C LYS A 137 12.83 10.05 7.74
N THR A 138 13.21 9.12 8.60
CA THR A 138 12.62 7.78 8.63
C THR A 138 11.17 7.86 9.13
N TRP A 139 10.37 6.84 8.80
CA TRP A 139 9.02 6.70 9.38
C TRP A 139 9.04 6.70 10.91
N GLY A 140 10.06 6.10 11.53
CA GLY A 140 10.20 6.07 12.99
C GLY A 140 10.38 7.46 13.60
N GLU A 141 11.26 8.28 13.01
CA GLU A 141 11.45 9.68 13.43
C GLU A 141 10.19 10.51 13.24
N PHE A 142 9.47 10.33 12.12
CA PHE A 142 8.18 11.00 11.91
C PHE A 142 7.15 10.62 12.97
N VAL A 143 7.02 9.33 13.28
CA VAL A 143 6.09 8.83 14.30
C VAL A 143 6.43 9.44 15.66
N ASP A 144 7.70 9.43 16.06
CA ASP A 144 8.15 10.00 17.33
C ASP A 144 7.84 11.50 17.42
N TYR A 145 8.18 12.25 16.37
CA TYR A 145 7.93 13.69 16.29
C TYR A 145 6.44 14.05 16.39
N ILE A 146 5.58 13.34 15.66
CA ILE A 146 4.12 13.58 15.70
C ILE A 146 3.55 13.25 17.08
N LYS A 147 4.10 12.25 17.77
CA LYS A 147 3.63 11.88 19.11
C LYS A 147 4.06 12.88 20.17
N HIS A 148 5.29 13.37 20.11
CA HIS A 148 5.96 14.00 21.25
C HIS A 148 6.41 15.45 21.04
N GLU A 149 6.40 15.97 19.81
CA GLU A 149 6.95 17.31 19.49
C GLU A 149 5.89 18.27 18.93
N ASN A 150 5.68 18.31 17.61
CA ASN A 150 4.73 19.22 16.95
C ASN A 150 3.95 18.51 15.84
N ARG A 151 2.69 18.15 16.12
CA ARG A 151 1.88 17.36 15.19
C ARG A 151 1.09 18.16 14.16
N PHE A 152 0.59 19.36 14.52
CA PHE A 152 -0.38 20.08 13.68
C PHE A 152 0.30 20.94 12.60
N HIS A 153 1.54 21.36 12.84
CA HIS A 153 2.29 22.24 11.95
C HIS A 153 3.69 21.70 11.68
N THR A 154 3.82 20.38 11.52
CA THR A 154 5.11 19.76 11.23
C THR A 154 5.64 20.20 9.86
N ASN A 155 6.95 20.46 9.80
CA ASN A 155 7.67 20.69 8.55
C ASN A 155 8.39 19.42 8.06
N HIS A 156 8.17 18.27 8.70
CA HIS A 156 8.80 17.00 8.31
C HIS A 156 8.09 16.30 7.15
N VAL A 157 6.96 16.81 6.68
CA VAL A 157 6.25 16.27 5.53
C VAL A 157 6.43 17.19 4.32
N ASN A 158 6.80 16.60 3.19
CA ASN A 158 6.75 17.25 1.89
C ASN A 158 5.38 16.96 1.26
N TYR A 159 4.47 17.92 1.40
CA TYR A 159 3.08 17.77 1.00
C TYR A 159 2.90 17.65 -0.52
N ASP A 160 3.74 18.31 -1.31
CA ASP A 160 3.70 18.21 -2.77
C ASP A 160 4.10 16.82 -3.24
N VAL A 161 5.20 16.28 -2.69
CA VAL A 161 5.61 14.90 -2.97
C VAL A 161 4.54 13.92 -2.49
N LEU A 162 3.97 14.09 -1.29
CA LEU A 162 2.90 13.21 -0.81
C LEU A 162 1.68 13.26 -1.73
N LYS A 163 1.28 14.45 -2.18
CA LYS A 163 0.15 14.64 -3.11
C LYS A 163 0.38 13.91 -4.43
N ASP A 164 1.57 13.97 -5.01
CA ASP A 164 1.92 13.21 -6.23
C ASP A 164 1.68 11.70 -6.04
N TYR A 165 2.08 11.14 -4.91
CA TYR A 165 1.87 9.71 -4.63
C TYR A 165 0.40 9.39 -4.37
N LEU A 166 -0.34 10.26 -3.68
CA LEU A 166 -1.78 10.09 -3.47
C LEU A 166 -2.56 10.05 -4.80
N LEU A 167 -2.15 10.84 -5.81
CA LEU A 167 -2.75 10.77 -7.14
C LEU A 167 -2.57 9.39 -7.78
N ASN A 168 -1.42 8.75 -7.60
CA ASN A 168 -1.13 7.43 -8.17
C ASN A 168 -1.91 6.28 -7.49
N ILE A 169 -2.42 6.50 -6.27
CA ILE A 169 -3.25 5.52 -5.55
C ILE A 169 -4.72 5.96 -5.44
N THR A 170 -5.11 6.96 -6.24
CA THR A 170 -6.49 7.41 -6.35
C THR A 170 -7.27 6.47 -7.24
N ILE A 171 -8.46 6.07 -6.80
CA ILE A 171 -9.39 5.30 -7.61
C ILE A 171 -10.78 5.94 -7.61
N THR A 172 -11.56 5.59 -8.63
CA THR A 172 -13.02 5.73 -8.60
C THR A 172 -13.61 4.42 -8.12
N LEU A 173 -14.30 4.46 -6.99
CA LEU A 173 -15.04 3.34 -6.46
C LEU A 173 -16.45 3.40 -7.01
N ASP A 174 -16.81 2.42 -7.83
CA ASP A 174 -18.13 2.34 -8.48
C ASP A 174 -19.24 1.90 -7.52
N VAL A 175 -20.48 1.93 -8.03
CA VAL A 175 -21.67 1.45 -7.33
C VAL A 175 -21.44 0.03 -6.80
N ASP A 176 -21.53 -0.12 -5.49
CA ASP A 176 -21.29 -1.38 -4.78
C ASP A 176 -22.08 -1.42 -3.47
N THR A 177 -21.98 -2.52 -2.73
CA THR A 177 -22.56 -2.66 -1.40
C THR A 177 -21.46 -2.88 -0.37
N PHE A 178 -21.50 -2.05 0.68
CA PHE A 178 -20.65 -2.21 1.85
C PHE A 178 -21.46 -2.62 3.09
N PHE A 179 -20.74 -3.08 4.09
CA PHE A 179 -21.32 -3.63 5.31
C PHE A 179 -20.71 -3.00 6.54
N ARG A 180 -21.51 -2.88 7.60
CA ARG A 180 -21.01 -2.51 8.91
C ARG A 180 -21.65 -3.37 9.97
N ALA A 181 -20.83 -3.92 10.86
CA ALA A 181 -21.32 -4.70 11.99
C ALA A 181 -21.29 -3.87 13.28
N ARG A 182 -22.22 -4.16 14.20
CA ARG A 182 -22.27 -3.62 15.58
C ARG A 182 -22.68 -4.71 16.55
N ILE A 183 -22.13 -4.67 17.77
CA ILE A 183 -22.59 -5.49 18.89
C ILE A 183 -23.63 -4.68 19.67
N SER A 184 -24.77 -5.29 19.97
CA SER A 184 -25.75 -4.74 20.92
C SER A 184 -26.48 -5.86 21.65
N ASN A 185 -26.16 -6.03 22.93
CA ASN A 185 -26.76 -7.07 23.76
C ASN A 185 -27.99 -6.59 24.53
N SER A 186 -28.16 -5.27 24.67
CA SER A 186 -29.24 -4.66 25.47
C SER A 186 -30.42 -4.16 24.65
N GLU A 187 -30.22 -3.88 23.36
CA GLU A 187 -31.28 -3.37 22.49
C GLU A 187 -31.19 -3.89 21.06
N GLU A 188 -32.35 -4.00 20.40
CA GLU A 188 -32.45 -4.18 18.95
C GLU A 188 -31.99 -2.92 18.22
N LEU A 189 -31.17 -3.09 17.19
CA LEU A 189 -30.71 -1.99 16.36
C LEU A 189 -31.57 -1.83 15.11
N THR A 190 -31.94 -0.59 14.83
CA THR A 190 -32.64 -0.16 13.61
C THR A 190 -31.66 0.47 12.61
N PRO A 191 -32.00 0.55 11.31
CA PRO A 191 -31.08 1.04 10.27
C PRO A 191 -30.44 2.41 10.58
N ASP A 192 -31.20 3.34 11.15
CA ASP A 192 -30.74 4.66 11.59
C ASP A 192 -29.66 4.61 12.68
N LYS A 193 -29.60 3.54 13.47
CA LYS A 193 -28.57 3.32 14.50
C LYS A 193 -27.28 2.69 13.95
N MET A 194 -27.20 2.34 12.67
CA MET A 194 -26.01 1.70 12.08
C MET A 194 -24.99 2.68 11.51
N GLY A 195 -25.36 3.95 11.31
CA GLY A 195 -24.49 5.00 10.76
C GLY A 195 -23.31 5.39 11.66
N ALA A 196 -22.52 6.41 11.29
CA ALA A 196 -21.38 6.85 12.10
C ALA A 196 -21.82 7.29 13.52
N PRO A 197 -20.96 7.16 14.56
CA PRO A 197 -21.31 7.69 15.88
C PRO A 197 -21.52 9.20 15.81
N PRO A 198 -22.40 9.78 16.65
CA PRO A 198 -22.51 11.23 16.76
C PRO A 198 -21.17 11.84 17.21
N LYS A 199 -20.88 13.09 16.82
CA LYS A 199 -19.57 13.73 17.04
C LYS A 199 -19.15 13.74 18.52
N GLU A 200 -20.11 13.86 19.43
CA GLU A 200 -19.92 13.86 20.89
C GLU A 200 -19.47 12.50 21.43
N ARG A 201 -19.62 11.43 20.64
CA ARG A 201 -19.23 10.05 20.97
C ARG A 201 -18.22 9.47 19.97
N ALA A 202 -17.72 10.28 19.05
CA ALA A 202 -16.72 9.86 18.08
C ALA A 202 -15.36 9.72 18.76
N THR A 203 -14.93 8.48 18.98
CA THR A 203 -13.62 8.19 19.56
C THR A 203 -12.52 8.25 18.49
N ALA A 204 -11.28 8.46 18.93
CA ALA A 204 -10.12 8.37 18.05
C ALA A 204 -9.99 6.96 17.45
N GLY A 205 -9.79 6.90 16.14
CA GLY A 205 -9.47 5.69 15.39
C GLY A 205 -8.26 5.92 14.46
N ARG A 206 -7.92 4.93 13.64
CA ARG A 206 -6.74 5.00 12.75
C ARG A 206 -6.81 6.18 11.78
N ALA A 207 -8.01 6.47 11.28
CA ALA A 207 -8.24 7.42 10.21
C ALA A 207 -9.12 8.61 10.65
N ASN A 208 -9.35 8.77 11.97
CA ASN A 208 -10.11 9.89 12.51
C ASN A 208 -9.63 10.27 13.91
N SER A 209 -9.50 11.57 14.16
CA SER A 209 -9.26 12.13 15.49
C SER A 209 -10.51 12.03 16.37
N GLU A 210 -10.31 12.09 17.69
CA GLU A 210 -11.42 12.19 18.65
C GLU A 210 -12.28 13.42 18.35
N GLY A 211 -13.61 13.26 18.38
CA GLY A 211 -14.57 14.30 18.00
C GLY A 211 -14.84 14.41 16.49
N ILE A 212 -14.06 13.74 15.63
CA ILE A 212 -14.30 13.71 14.18
C ILE A 212 -14.99 12.40 13.81
N SER A 213 -16.25 12.50 13.35
CA SER A 213 -17.05 11.34 12.98
C SER A 213 -16.85 10.97 11.51
N HIS A 214 -16.34 9.76 11.28
CA HIS A 214 -16.24 9.12 9.96
C HIS A 214 -17.02 7.79 9.98
N LEU A 215 -17.47 7.35 8.81
CA LEU A 215 -18.18 6.08 8.66
C LEU A 215 -17.24 4.98 8.18
N TYR A 216 -17.01 3.97 9.02
CA TYR A 216 -16.25 2.77 8.66
C TYR A 216 -17.18 1.67 8.19
N LEU A 217 -16.88 1.12 7.03
CA LEU A 217 -17.57 0.02 6.37
C LEU A 217 -16.54 -1.03 5.91
N ALA A 218 -17.01 -2.22 5.56
CA ALA A 218 -16.22 -3.30 5.00
C ALA A 218 -16.82 -3.80 3.69
N SER A 219 -15.98 -4.36 2.83
CA SER A 219 -16.35 -4.92 1.52
C SER A 219 -17.32 -6.10 1.60
N ASP A 220 -17.32 -6.82 2.73
CA ASP A 220 -18.15 -8.00 2.93
C ASP A 220 -18.52 -8.17 4.41
N THR A 221 -19.52 -9.01 4.66
CA THR A 221 -20.06 -9.25 5.99
C THR A 221 -19.06 -9.92 6.93
N ALA A 222 -18.22 -10.83 6.42
CA ALA A 222 -17.24 -11.56 7.23
C ALA A 222 -16.18 -10.60 7.76
N THR A 223 -15.69 -9.71 6.91
CA THR A 223 -14.77 -8.63 7.24
C THR A 223 -15.40 -7.67 8.25
N ALA A 224 -16.63 -7.21 8.02
CA ALA A 224 -17.35 -6.34 8.96
C ALA A 224 -17.46 -6.95 10.37
N VAL A 225 -17.78 -8.24 10.46
CA VAL A 225 -17.89 -8.97 11.73
C VAL A 225 -16.51 -9.18 12.38
N SER A 226 -15.49 -9.47 11.59
CA SER A 226 -14.11 -9.67 12.09
C SER A 226 -13.55 -8.42 12.77
N GLU A 227 -13.85 -7.23 12.24
CA GLU A 227 -13.35 -5.95 12.75
C GLU A 227 -13.90 -5.62 14.15
N ILE A 228 -15.14 -6.03 14.45
CA ILE A 228 -15.74 -5.76 15.77
C ILE A 228 -15.44 -6.82 16.83
N ARG A 229 -14.79 -7.93 16.45
CA ARG A 229 -14.30 -9.00 17.35
C ARG A 229 -15.33 -9.46 18.40
N PRO A 230 -16.52 -9.94 17.97
CA PRO A 230 -17.59 -10.29 18.89
C PRO A 230 -17.23 -11.53 19.72
N SER A 231 -17.67 -11.53 20.98
CA SER A 231 -17.68 -12.70 21.85
C SER A 231 -18.79 -13.68 21.44
N LYS A 232 -18.71 -14.93 21.91
CA LYS A 232 -19.70 -15.98 21.57
C LYS A 232 -21.14 -15.62 21.92
N SER A 233 -21.33 -14.87 23.01
CA SER A 233 -22.64 -14.44 23.51
C SER A 233 -23.16 -13.14 22.88
N ASP A 234 -22.36 -12.47 22.05
CA ASP A 234 -22.73 -11.16 21.52
C ASP A 234 -23.79 -11.29 20.42
N SER A 235 -24.80 -10.43 20.51
CA SER A 235 -25.75 -10.18 19.44
C SER A 235 -25.15 -9.20 18.45
N ILE A 236 -24.97 -9.67 17.21
CA ILE A 236 -24.33 -8.92 16.14
C ILE A 236 -25.39 -8.45 15.16
N TYR A 237 -25.33 -7.19 14.78
CA TYR A 237 -26.18 -6.59 13.75
C TYR A 237 -25.30 -6.19 12.58
N VAL A 238 -25.62 -6.67 11.39
CA VAL A 238 -24.91 -6.33 10.16
C VAL A 238 -25.82 -5.46 9.29
N GLY A 239 -25.41 -4.21 9.08
CA GLY A 239 -26.11 -3.24 8.26
C GLY A 239 -25.57 -3.23 6.83
N LYS A 240 -26.46 -3.11 5.84
CA LYS A 240 -26.15 -3.01 4.41
C LYS A 240 -26.17 -1.54 3.96
N PHE A 241 -25.09 -1.09 3.34
CA PHE A 241 -24.87 0.29 2.88
C PHE A 241 -24.59 0.30 1.37
N PRO A 242 -25.61 0.44 0.51
CA PRO A 242 -25.42 0.58 -0.92
C PRO A 242 -24.77 1.95 -1.24
N LEU A 243 -23.66 1.91 -1.95
CA LEU A 243 -23.07 3.08 -2.59
C LEU A 243 -23.76 3.25 -3.95
N THR A 244 -24.58 4.29 -4.10
CA THR A 244 -25.46 4.47 -5.28
C THR A 244 -24.85 5.36 -6.37
N THR A 245 -23.72 6.00 -6.08
CA THR A 245 -22.98 6.86 -7.00
C THR A 245 -21.50 6.55 -6.86
N SER A 246 -20.75 6.57 -7.97
CA SER A 246 -19.31 6.38 -7.91
C SER A 246 -18.66 7.53 -7.12
N ILE A 247 -17.66 7.21 -6.29
CA ILE A 247 -16.94 8.19 -5.46
C ILE A 247 -15.44 8.09 -5.69
N LYS A 248 -14.74 9.20 -5.47
CA LYS A 248 -13.28 9.24 -5.54
C LYS A 248 -12.70 8.94 -4.16
N VAL A 249 -11.79 7.98 -4.08
CA VAL A 249 -11.15 7.56 -2.81
C VAL A 249 -9.67 7.31 -2.99
N ILE A 250 -8.91 7.39 -1.89
CA ILE A 250 -7.52 6.95 -1.84
C ILE A 250 -7.48 5.47 -1.45
N ASP A 251 -6.90 4.61 -2.29
CA ASP A 251 -6.75 3.18 -1.98
C ASP A 251 -5.34 2.85 -1.52
N PHE A 252 -5.13 2.84 -0.20
CA PHE A 252 -3.84 2.53 0.40
C PHE A 252 -3.35 1.11 0.11
N ARG A 253 -4.23 0.18 -0.30
CA ARG A 253 -3.82 -1.18 -0.71
C ARG A 253 -2.90 -1.13 -1.94
N LEU A 254 -3.02 -0.08 -2.75
CA LEU A 254 -2.16 0.13 -3.92
C LEU A 254 -0.73 0.52 -3.55
N LEU A 255 -0.46 1.01 -2.33
CA LEU A 255 0.90 1.33 -1.89
C LEU A 255 1.85 0.11 -1.92
N LYS A 256 1.35 -1.09 -1.61
CA LYS A 256 2.13 -2.35 -1.69
C LYS A 256 2.43 -2.77 -3.13
N ASN A 257 1.64 -2.28 -4.07
CA ASN A 257 1.69 -2.63 -5.48
C ASN A 257 2.15 -1.44 -6.32
N LEU A 258 2.79 -0.44 -5.71
CA LEU A 258 3.45 0.62 -6.46
C LEU A 258 4.47 -0.06 -7.37
N ASP A 259 4.20 0.04 -8.66
CA ASP A 259 4.97 -0.63 -9.67
C ASP A 259 6.09 0.31 -10.10
N VAL A 260 7.33 -0.07 -9.78
CA VAL A 260 8.50 0.75 -10.10
C VAL A 260 8.68 0.96 -11.61
N PHE A 261 8.12 0.08 -12.45
CA PHE A 261 8.22 0.18 -13.91
C PHE A 261 7.30 1.25 -14.52
N ILE A 262 6.26 1.67 -13.80
CA ILE A 262 5.37 2.76 -14.22
C ILE A 262 5.68 4.08 -13.50
N PHE A 263 6.56 4.04 -12.51
CA PHE A 263 6.91 5.23 -11.74
C PHE A 263 7.89 6.11 -12.54
N PRO A 264 7.60 7.41 -12.77
CA PRO A 264 8.41 8.24 -13.66
C PRO A 264 9.88 8.39 -13.26
N ASP A 265 10.17 8.30 -11.96
CA ASP A 265 11.52 8.44 -11.41
C ASP A 265 11.84 7.28 -10.43
N PRO A 266 12.62 6.27 -10.86
CA PRO A 266 12.97 5.13 -10.01
C PRO A 266 13.79 5.52 -8.78
N VAL A 267 14.49 6.66 -8.79
CA VAL A 267 15.19 7.19 -7.62
C VAL A 267 14.17 7.68 -6.58
N ARG A 268 13.19 8.49 -7.00
CA ARG A 268 12.08 8.92 -6.12
C ARG A 268 11.31 7.74 -5.55
N TYR A 269 11.09 6.69 -6.34
CA TYR A 269 10.51 5.44 -5.84
C TYR A 269 11.38 4.83 -4.73
N ALA A 270 12.67 4.62 -5.02
CA ALA A 270 13.61 3.97 -4.10
C ALA A 270 13.78 4.69 -2.76
N ILE A 271 13.83 6.03 -2.75
CA ILE A 271 13.97 6.80 -1.49
C ILE A 271 12.71 6.79 -0.63
N ASN A 272 11.53 6.53 -1.21
CA ASN A 272 10.25 6.58 -0.48
C ASN A 272 9.65 5.20 -0.19
N LEU A 273 10.18 4.14 -0.81
CA LEU A 273 9.64 2.78 -0.72
C LEU A 273 9.43 2.31 0.72
N GLU A 274 10.43 2.48 1.60
CA GLU A 274 10.30 2.08 3.00
C GLU A 274 9.21 2.89 3.73
N THR A 275 9.15 4.20 3.50
CA THR A 275 8.11 5.07 4.08
C THR A 275 6.70 4.60 3.70
N PHE A 276 6.46 4.28 2.43
CA PHE A 276 5.14 3.78 2.00
C PHE A 276 4.81 2.40 2.55
N ASN A 277 5.79 1.50 2.59
CA ASN A 277 5.61 0.19 3.21
C ASN A 277 5.22 0.32 4.69
N LYS A 278 5.89 1.20 5.43
CA LYS A 278 5.57 1.48 6.85
C LYS A 278 4.22 2.17 7.01
N MET A 279 3.90 3.15 6.16
CA MET A 279 2.62 3.85 6.13
C MET A 279 1.45 2.88 5.92
N ASN A 280 1.53 2.03 4.89
CA ASN A 280 0.48 1.07 4.59
C ASN A 280 0.28 0.06 5.73
N ASN A 281 1.38 -0.43 6.32
CA ASN A 281 1.34 -1.31 7.49
C ASN A 281 0.70 -0.62 8.70
N ALA A 282 0.98 0.67 8.92
CA ALA A 282 0.40 1.43 10.02
C ALA A 282 -1.12 1.63 9.86
N ILE A 283 -1.57 1.98 8.65
CA ILE A 283 -3.00 2.18 8.36
C ILE A 283 -3.79 0.87 8.46
N SER A 284 -3.19 -0.25 8.06
CA SER A 284 -3.85 -1.57 8.04
C SER A 284 -3.83 -2.29 9.40
N LYS A 285 -3.07 -1.79 10.38
CA LYS A 285 -2.94 -2.44 11.70
C LYS A 285 -4.31 -2.52 12.41
N PRO A 286 -4.71 -3.66 12.99
CA PRO A 286 -5.97 -3.74 13.73
C PRO A 286 -5.94 -2.85 14.98
N VAL A 287 -7.04 -2.16 15.28
CA VAL A 287 -7.26 -1.47 16.57
C VAL A 287 -7.30 -2.51 17.69
N ARG A 288 -6.54 -2.27 18.77
CA ARG A 288 -6.55 -3.08 20.00
C ARG A 288 -6.94 -2.23 21.19
N SER A 289 -7.59 -2.85 22.18
CA SER A 289 -8.02 -2.18 23.41
C SER A 289 -6.87 -1.62 24.26
N GLY A 290 -5.65 -2.13 24.08
CA GLY A 290 -4.44 -1.62 24.73
C GLY A 290 -3.59 -0.68 23.89
N ASP A 291 -4.00 -0.35 22.65
CA ASP A 291 -3.24 0.59 21.83
C ASP A 291 -3.31 2.00 22.43
N SER A 292 -2.21 2.74 22.38
CA SER A 292 -2.20 4.14 22.83
C SER A 292 -2.96 4.99 21.81
N LYS A 293 -3.75 5.97 22.28
CA LYS A 293 -4.34 7.00 21.37
C LYS A 293 -3.27 7.68 20.51
N LEU A 294 -2.04 7.79 21.02
CA LEU A 294 -0.90 8.37 20.30
C LEU A 294 -0.47 7.52 19.10
N ASP A 295 -0.72 6.21 19.10
CA ASP A 295 -0.31 5.30 18.02
C ASP A 295 -1.05 5.59 16.71
N TYR A 296 -2.21 6.25 16.78
CA TYR A 296 -3.00 6.62 15.60
C TYR A 296 -2.63 7.97 15.00
N LEU A 297 -1.86 8.80 15.71
CA LEU A 297 -1.54 10.15 15.23
C LEU A 297 -0.87 10.18 13.85
N PRO A 298 0.10 9.29 13.53
CA PRO A 298 0.74 9.31 12.21
C PRO A 298 -0.24 9.03 11.06
N THR A 299 -1.17 8.09 11.26
CA THR A 299 -2.17 7.75 10.25
C THR A 299 -3.29 8.79 10.18
N GLN A 300 -3.73 9.31 11.33
CA GLN A 300 -4.69 10.42 11.40
C GLN A 300 -4.15 11.65 10.67
N PHE A 301 -2.87 11.98 10.87
CA PHE A 301 -2.22 13.10 10.18
C PHE A 301 -2.32 12.98 8.66
N ILE A 302 -2.00 11.80 8.10
CA ILE A 302 -2.05 11.58 6.66
C ILE A 302 -3.49 11.65 6.13
N VAL A 303 -4.44 11.06 6.86
CA VAL A 303 -5.85 11.06 6.46
C VAL A 303 -6.47 12.45 6.56
N ASP A 304 -6.09 13.23 7.58
CA ASP A 304 -6.49 14.63 7.73
C ASP A 304 -5.95 15.49 6.59
N PHE A 305 -4.68 15.27 6.19
CA PHE A 305 -4.13 15.91 4.99
C PHE A 305 -4.89 15.54 3.71
N ILE A 306 -5.24 14.26 3.51
CA ILE A 306 -6.08 13.85 2.34
C ILE A 306 -7.41 14.61 2.35
N LYS A 307 -8.05 14.73 3.52
CA LYS A 307 -9.31 15.45 3.67
C LYS A 307 -9.15 16.95 3.39
N SER A 308 -8.05 17.57 3.82
CA SER A 308 -7.79 18.99 3.60
C SER A 308 -7.58 19.34 2.13
N LEU A 309 -7.13 18.40 1.29
CA LEU A 309 -7.07 18.59 -0.17
C LEU A 309 -8.44 18.87 -0.80
N ASN A 310 -9.55 18.46 -0.17
CA ASN A 310 -10.88 18.83 -0.63
C ASN A 310 -11.16 20.33 -0.46
N GLU A 311 -10.62 20.94 0.59
CA GLU A 311 -10.78 22.37 0.88
C GLU A 311 -9.76 23.21 0.12
N ILE A 312 -8.52 22.72 0.01
CA ILE A 312 -7.41 23.45 -0.61
C ILE A 312 -7.48 23.41 -2.14
N ASP A 313 -7.75 22.22 -2.71
CA ASP A 313 -7.62 21.97 -4.16
C ASP A 313 -8.95 21.53 -4.81
N GLY A 314 -10.03 21.38 -4.05
CA GLY A 314 -11.27 20.80 -4.56
C GLY A 314 -11.09 19.33 -5.01
N ALA A 315 -10.20 18.59 -4.36
CA ALA A 315 -9.77 17.27 -4.83
C ALA A 315 -10.90 16.21 -4.90
N GLY A 316 -11.98 16.39 -4.14
CA GLY A 316 -13.20 15.58 -4.21
C GLY A 316 -13.07 14.17 -3.65
N TYR A 317 -12.15 13.92 -2.72
CA TYR A 317 -12.02 12.63 -2.04
C TYR A 317 -13.16 12.45 -1.04
N GLU A 318 -13.88 11.33 -1.13
CA GLU A 318 -14.96 10.99 -0.19
C GLU A 318 -14.49 10.06 0.94
N GLY A 319 -13.30 9.49 0.82
CA GLY A 319 -12.80 8.54 1.80
C GLY A 319 -11.50 7.85 1.40
N ILE A 320 -11.17 6.81 2.17
CA ILE A 320 -10.00 5.96 1.96
C ILE A 320 -10.38 4.48 2.01
N ILE A 321 -9.60 3.65 1.31
CA ILE A 321 -9.64 2.19 1.39
C ILE A 321 -8.33 1.68 1.98
N PHE A 322 -8.41 0.65 2.82
CA PHE A 322 -7.25 -0.03 3.38
C PHE A 322 -7.54 -1.51 3.65
N GLU A 323 -6.50 -2.34 3.73
CA GLU A 323 -6.66 -3.77 3.96
C GLU A 323 -7.29 -4.06 5.33
N SER A 324 -8.13 -5.09 5.40
CA SER A 324 -8.40 -5.73 6.69
C SER A 324 -7.29 -6.72 6.99
N THR A 325 -6.69 -6.61 8.17
CA THR A 325 -5.70 -7.56 8.67
C THR A 325 -6.33 -8.71 9.46
N LEU A 326 -7.67 -8.71 9.59
CA LEU A 326 -8.45 -9.72 10.31
C LEU A 326 -9.26 -10.63 9.37
N SER A 327 -9.33 -10.28 8.08
CA SER A 327 -9.97 -11.03 7.02
C SER A 327 -8.94 -11.39 5.96
N THR A 328 -9.07 -12.55 5.32
CA THR A 328 -8.11 -13.02 4.30
C THR A 328 -8.35 -12.42 2.91
N SER A 329 -9.49 -11.76 2.68
CA SER A 329 -9.87 -11.28 1.34
C SER A 329 -10.61 -9.94 1.29
N GLY A 330 -11.11 -9.44 2.42
CA GLY A 330 -11.87 -8.18 2.43
C GLY A 330 -11.04 -6.95 2.78
N TYR A 331 -11.64 -5.79 2.56
CA TYR A 331 -11.05 -4.49 2.82
C TYR A 331 -12.02 -3.58 3.56
N ASN A 332 -11.48 -2.53 4.17
CA ASN A 332 -12.23 -1.49 4.84
C ASN A 332 -12.36 -0.26 3.96
N LEU A 333 -13.52 0.38 4.02
CA LEU A 333 -13.80 1.70 3.44
C LEU A 333 -14.12 2.66 4.60
N MET A 334 -13.40 3.77 4.68
CA MET A 334 -13.73 4.85 5.60
C MET A 334 -14.17 6.06 4.79
N LEU A 335 -15.36 6.59 5.10
CA LEU A 335 -15.94 7.76 4.44
C LEU A 335 -15.83 8.98 5.33
N PHE A 336 -15.38 10.10 4.74
CA PHE A 336 -15.28 11.40 5.41
C PHE A 336 -16.65 11.97 5.75
N ASN A 337 -17.60 11.83 4.82
CA ASN A 337 -18.98 12.24 5.01
C ASN A 337 -19.89 11.01 5.18
N PRO A 338 -20.38 10.71 6.40
CA PRO A 338 -21.26 9.57 6.64
C PRO A 338 -22.60 9.62 5.89
N THR A 339 -23.04 10.78 5.39
CA THR A 339 -24.38 10.95 4.83
C THR A 339 -24.51 10.50 3.37
N ILE A 340 -23.38 10.21 2.69
CA ILE A 340 -23.39 9.78 1.29
C ILE A 340 -23.97 8.37 1.11
N VAL A 341 -24.03 7.58 2.18
CA VAL A 341 -24.65 6.26 2.20
C VAL A 341 -25.56 6.11 3.41
N ASN A 342 -26.63 5.33 3.25
CA ASN A 342 -27.57 5.03 4.34
C ASN A 342 -27.68 3.51 4.53
N CYS A 343 -27.91 3.09 5.77
CA CYS A 343 -28.23 1.69 6.03
C CYS A 343 -29.64 1.40 5.51
N VAL A 344 -29.78 0.44 4.59
CA VAL A 344 -31.08 0.08 3.99
C VAL A 344 -31.67 -1.20 4.59
N ARG A 345 -30.85 -2.02 5.23
CA ARG A 345 -31.25 -3.31 5.79
C ARG A 345 -30.32 -3.70 6.92
N ILE A 346 -30.86 -4.37 7.94
CA ILE A 346 -30.10 -5.00 9.01
C ILE A 346 -30.40 -6.49 9.05
N GLU A 347 -29.37 -7.28 9.30
CA GLU A 347 -29.48 -8.69 9.64
C GLU A 347 -28.90 -8.91 11.03
N LYS A 348 -29.69 -9.52 11.92
CA LYS A 348 -29.25 -9.92 13.25
C LYS A 348 -28.71 -11.34 13.19
N THR A 349 -27.51 -11.55 13.70
CA THR A 349 -26.89 -12.86 13.83
C THR A 349 -26.28 -13.05 15.22
N GLN A 350 -26.10 -14.30 15.62
CA GLN A 350 -25.32 -14.66 16.81
C GLN A 350 -24.00 -15.26 16.36
N SER A 351 -22.93 -15.02 17.12
CA SER A 351 -21.62 -15.60 16.84
C SER A 351 -21.65 -17.13 16.97
N ARG A 352 -21.97 -17.83 15.87
CA ARG A 352 -21.79 -19.28 15.76
C ARG A 352 -20.45 -19.52 15.10
N ILE A 353 -19.43 -19.84 15.90
CA ILE A 353 -18.19 -20.38 15.35
C ILE A 353 -18.51 -21.79 14.87
N THR A 354 -18.65 -21.97 13.55
CA THR A 354 -18.45 -23.29 12.94
C THR A 354 -16.96 -23.60 13.12
N GLN A 355 -16.64 -24.53 14.00
CA GLN A 355 -15.31 -25.12 14.04
C GLN A 355 -15.05 -25.77 12.68
N LEU A 356 -14.01 -25.31 11.97
CA LEU A 356 -13.32 -26.07 10.94
C LEU A 356 -11.85 -26.13 11.33
#